data_AF-A2QTB0-F1
#
_entry.id   AF-A2QTB0-F1
#
_cell.length_a   1.000
_cell.length_b   1.000
_cell.length_c   1.000
_cell.angle_alpha   90.00
_cell.angle_beta   90.00
_cell.angle_gamma   90.00
#
_symmetry.space_group_name_H-M   'P 1'
#
loop_
_entity.id
_entity.type
_entity.pdbx_description
1 polymer ?
#
loop_
_entity_poly.entity_id
_entity_poly.type
_entity_poly.pdbx_seq_one_letter_code
_entity_poly.pdbx_strand_id
1 'polypeptide(L)'
;MSRATAEKVFKEIMSLRPPVHWVSHARWVTDGNIWTSSGVSAGIDATLAWIEEVYGKEKAQDIANEIEYSRHENASRDPFAGLHGV
;
A
#
# COMPACT_ATOMS: atom_id res chain seq x y z
N MET A 1 5.08 17.90 -4.28
CA MET A 1 4.33 17.45 -3.08
C MET A 1 4.47 15.94 -3.00
N SER A 2 4.72 15.40 -1.82
CA SER A 2 4.83 13.94 -1.63
C SER A 2 3.45 13.28 -1.53
N ARG A 3 3.33 12.01 -1.94
CA ARG A 3 2.09 11.21 -1.91
C ARG A 3 2.22 10.04 -0.94
N ALA A 4 1.17 9.78 -0.15
CA ALA A 4 1.15 8.67 0.81
C ALA A 4 -0.26 8.13 1.09
N THR A 5 -0.35 6.94 1.68
CA THR A 5 -1.59 6.38 2.27
C THR A 5 -1.34 5.81 3.67
N ALA A 6 -2.38 5.60 4.49
CA ALA A 6 -2.30 5.07 5.85
C ALA A 6 -3.64 4.43 6.33
N GLU A 7 -3.59 3.51 7.30
CA GLU A 7 -4.76 2.86 7.94
C GLU A 7 -5.52 3.77 8.93
N LYS A 8 -6.33 3.15 9.83
CA LYS A 8 -7.17 3.60 10.97
C LYS A 8 -6.92 4.97 11.60
N VAL A 9 -5.70 5.48 11.54
CA VAL A 9 -5.28 6.77 12.09
C VAL A 9 -5.22 7.86 11.00
N PHE A 10 -5.75 7.58 9.80
CA PHE A 10 -5.69 8.44 8.61
C PHE A 10 -6.07 9.89 8.91
N LYS A 11 -7.21 10.12 9.56
CA LYS A 11 -7.69 11.49 9.89
C LYS A 11 -6.78 12.23 10.86
N GLU A 12 -6.21 11.55 11.85
CA GLU A 12 -5.31 12.16 12.82
C GLU A 12 -3.95 12.46 12.18
N ILE A 13 -3.37 11.52 11.43
CA ILE A 13 -2.06 11.70 10.76
C ILE A 13 -2.13 12.78 9.68
N MET A 14 -3.23 12.85 8.92
CA MET A 14 -3.42 13.89 7.91
C MET A 14 -3.29 15.30 8.50
N SER A 15 -3.88 15.52 9.67
CA SER A 15 -3.85 16.82 10.34
C SER A 15 -2.44 17.23 10.79
N LEU A 16 -1.59 16.24 11.11
CA LEU A 16 -0.21 16.45 11.54
C LEU A 16 0.75 16.76 10.37
N ARG A 17 0.37 16.40 9.14
CA ARG A 17 1.19 16.58 7.93
C ARG A 17 0.37 17.14 6.74
N PRO A 18 -0.10 18.40 6.81
CA PRO A 18 -0.87 19.04 5.73
C PRO A 18 -0.20 19.11 4.34
N PRO A 19 1.14 19.19 4.20
CA PRO A 19 1.78 19.25 2.88
C PRO A 19 1.78 17.93 2.09
N VAL A 20 1.37 16.82 2.71
CA VAL A 20 1.32 15.50 2.07
C VAL A 20 0.00 15.33 1.33
N HIS A 21 0.07 14.85 0.09
CA HIS A 21 -1.11 14.48 -0.68
C HIS A 21 -1.53 13.04 -0.34
N TRP A 22 -2.47 12.93 0.59
CA TRP A 22 -3.00 11.65 1.08
C TRP A 22 -3.97 11.01 0.10
N VAL A 23 -3.75 9.72 -0.24
CA VAL A 23 -4.54 8.97 -1.22
C VAL A 23 -5.41 7.92 -0.52
N SER A 24 -6.64 8.30 -0.19
CA SER A 24 -7.50 7.61 0.79
C SER A 24 -7.96 6.20 0.41
N HIS A 25 -8.09 5.91 -0.89
CA HIS A 25 -8.54 4.60 -1.40
C HIS A 25 -7.40 3.68 -1.87
N ALA A 26 -6.15 4.16 -1.80
CA ALA A 26 -5.02 3.37 -2.24
C ALA A 26 -4.72 2.28 -1.23
N ARG A 27 -4.44 1.07 -1.72
CA ARG A 27 -3.87 -0.02 -0.94
C ARG A 27 -2.40 0.29 -0.64
N TRP A 28 -1.67 0.77 -1.64
CA TRP A 28 -0.35 1.37 -1.44
C TRP A 28 -0.10 2.52 -2.43
N VAL A 29 0.85 3.38 -2.08
CA VAL A 29 1.32 4.49 -2.91
C VAL A 29 2.83 4.39 -3.04
N THR A 30 3.30 4.49 -4.27
CA THR A 30 4.71 4.66 -4.62
C THR A 30 4.95 6.11 -5.03
N ASP A 31 5.89 6.77 -4.36
CA ASP A 31 6.34 8.13 -4.67
C ASP A 31 7.87 8.17 -4.72
N GLY A 32 8.41 8.03 -5.93
CA GLY A 32 9.85 7.81 -6.13
C GLY A 32 10.31 6.52 -5.44
N ASN A 33 11.21 6.66 -4.48
CA ASN A 33 11.75 5.55 -3.68
C ASN A 33 10.98 5.31 -2.37
N ILE A 34 9.89 6.02 -2.12
CA ILE A 34 9.09 5.89 -0.90
C ILE A 34 7.83 5.08 -1.20
N TRP A 35 7.61 4.03 -0.41
CA TRP A 35 6.42 3.18 -0.47
C TRP A 35 5.65 3.31 0.84
N THR A 36 4.36 3.57 0.72
CA THR A 36 3.44 3.64 1.89
C THR A 36 2.24 2.75 1.63
N SER A 37 1.74 2.08 2.66
CA SER A 37 0.60 1.17 2.58
C SER A 37 -0.46 1.57 3.58
N SER A 38 -1.71 1.20 3.30
CA SER A 38 -2.83 1.46 4.20
C SER A 38 -2.74 0.58 5.45
N GLY A 39 -3.33 -0.63 5.43
CA GLY A 39 -3.31 -1.55 6.57
C GLY A 39 -2.32 -2.71 6.44
N VAL A 40 -2.37 -3.64 7.40
CA VAL A 40 -1.47 -4.81 7.49
C VAL A 40 -1.43 -5.62 6.19
N SER A 41 -2.59 -6.06 5.69
CA SER A 41 -2.65 -6.85 4.45
C SER A 41 -2.15 -6.04 3.24
N ALA A 42 -2.46 -4.75 3.20
CA ALA A 42 -1.95 -3.85 2.16
C ALA A 42 -0.43 -3.70 2.21
N GLY A 43 0.19 -3.80 3.40
CA GLY A 43 1.63 -3.80 3.57
C GLY A 43 2.31 -5.06 3.02
N ILE A 44 1.68 -6.23 3.14
CA ILE A 44 2.18 -7.47 2.51
C ILE A 44 2.16 -7.31 0.98
N ASP A 45 1.04 -6.85 0.43
CA ASP A 45 0.90 -6.61 -1.01
C ASP A 45 1.88 -5.55 -1.53
N ALA A 46 2.06 -4.45 -0.79
CA ALA A 46 3.04 -3.41 -1.12
C ALA A 46 4.48 -3.96 -1.15
N THR A 47 4.81 -4.85 -0.21
CA THR A 47 6.13 -5.49 -0.15
C THR A 47 6.34 -6.43 -1.34
N LEU A 48 5.32 -7.24 -1.69
CA LEU A 48 5.39 -8.11 -2.87
C LEU A 48 5.46 -7.32 -4.18
N ALA A 49 4.76 -6.18 -4.26
CA ALA A 49 4.87 -5.26 -5.40
C ALA A 49 6.25 -4.61 -5.48
N TRP A 50 6.86 -4.26 -4.35
CA TRP A 50 8.25 -3.78 -4.31
C TRP A 50 9.26 -4.86 -4.72
N ILE A 51 9.07 -6.11 -4.27
CA ILE A 51 9.90 -7.24 -4.70
C ILE A 51 9.79 -7.42 -6.22
N GLU A 52 8.59 -7.30 -6.78
CA GLU A 52 8.39 -7.37 -8.23
C GLU A 52 9.12 -6.25 -8.98
N GLU A 53 9.06 -5.01 -8.48
CA GLU A 53 9.77 -3.85 -9.06
C GLU A 53 11.29 -4.06 -9.08
N VAL A 54 11.86 -4.66 -8.03
CA VAL A 54 13.31 -4.79 -7.86
C VAL A 54 13.88 -6.09 -8.44
N TYR A 55 13.17 -7.21 -8.25
CA TYR A 55 13.65 -8.56 -8.57
C TYR A 55 12.83 -9.27 -9.66
N GLY A 56 11.76 -8.63 -10.16
CA GLY A 56 10.89 -9.17 -11.19
C GLY A 56 9.69 -9.96 -10.65
N LYS A 57 8.67 -10.08 -11.50
CA LYS A 57 7.37 -10.68 -11.15
C LYS A 57 7.46 -12.14 -10.70
N GLU A 58 8.35 -12.93 -11.32
CA GLU A 58 8.54 -14.34 -10.96
C GLU A 58 8.97 -14.49 -9.50
N LYS A 59 9.93 -13.69 -9.04
CA LYS A 59 10.40 -13.75 -7.65
C LYS A 59 9.31 -13.38 -6.66
N ALA A 60 8.51 -12.35 -6.95
CA ALA A 60 7.39 -11.98 -6.10
C ALA A 60 6.31 -13.07 -6.06
N GLN A 61 6.04 -13.74 -7.18
CA GLN A 61 5.08 -14.85 -7.24
C GLN A 61 5.59 -16.10 -6.52
N ASP A 62 6.87 -16.44 -6.65
CA ASP A 62 7.49 -17.54 -5.91
C ASP A 62 7.31 -17.36 -4.41
N ILE A 63 7.65 -16.17 -3.90
CA ILE A 63 7.54 -15.84 -2.47
C ILE A 63 6.07 -15.89 -2.05
N ALA A 64 5.16 -15.29 -2.82
CA ALA A 64 3.73 -15.35 -2.53
C ALA A 64 3.22 -16.80 -2.44
N ASN A 65 3.66 -17.68 -3.33
CA ASN A 65 3.31 -19.10 -3.31
C ASN A 65 3.92 -19.83 -2.11
N GLU A 66 5.19 -19.56 -1.77
CA GLU A 66 5.90 -20.17 -0.65
C GLU A 66 5.23 -19.87 0.70
N ILE A 67 4.70 -18.65 0.85
CA ILE A 67 3.96 -18.25 2.05
C ILE A 67 2.45 -18.50 1.94
N GLU A 68 2.00 -19.20 0.89
CA GLU A 68 0.60 -19.52 0.59
C GLU A 68 -0.33 -18.28 0.60
N TYR A 69 0.19 -17.13 0.15
CA TYR A 69 -0.51 -15.85 0.20
C TYR A 69 -1.09 -15.47 -1.17
N SER A 70 -2.41 -15.27 -1.19
CA SER A 70 -3.09 -14.70 -2.35
C SER A 70 -3.00 -13.17 -2.31
N ARG A 71 -2.09 -12.62 -3.13
CA ARG A 71 -1.79 -11.18 -3.15
C ARG A 71 -2.77 -10.37 -4.01
N HIS A 72 -3.02 -9.12 -3.60
CA HIS A 72 -3.71 -8.13 -4.42
C HIS A 72 -2.71 -7.32 -5.26
N GLU A 73 -2.87 -7.33 -6.58
CA GLU A 73 -1.97 -6.61 -7.49
C GLU A 73 -2.41 -5.16 -7.81
N ASN A 74 -3.59 -4.74 -7.36
CA ASN A 74 -4.11 -3.41 -7.65
C ASN A 74 -3.84 -2.41 -6.51
N ALA A 75 -2.86 -1.53 -6.72
CA ALA A 75 -2.46 -0.48 -5.78
C ALA A 75 -3.59 0.50 -5.43
N SER A 76 -4.51 0.74 -6.37
CA SER A 76 -5.49 1.82 -6.26
C SER A 76 -6.80 1.40 -5.60
N ARG A 77 -6.92 0.14 -5.18
CA ARG A 77 -8.18 -0.40 -4.63
C ARG A 77 -7.95 -1.10 -3.32
N ASP A 78 -8.15 -0.37 -2.22
CA ASP A 78 -8.31 -0.96 -0.91
C ASP A 78 -9.81 -1.32 -0.67
N PRO A 79 -10.18 -2.61 -0.58
CA PRO A 79 -11.56 -3.01 -0.29
C PRO A 79 -12.04 -2.56 1.09
N PHE A 80 -11.14 -2.13 1.98
CA PHE A 80 -11.45 -1.69 3.33
C PHE A 80 -11.54 -0.16 3.46
N ALA A 81 -11.29 0.61 2.40
CA ALA A 81 -11.37 2.08 2.44
C ALA A 81 -12.71 2.58 3.03
N GLY A 82 -13.83 1.99 2.56
CA GLY A 82 -15.17 2.32 3.04
C GLY A 82 -15.43 2.04 4.53
N LEU A 83 -14.70 1.10 5.16
CA LEU A 83 -14.86 0.81 6.60
C LEU A 83 -14.30 1.93 7.49
N HIS A 84 -13.33 2.67 6.99
CA HIS A 84 -12.64 3.72 7.74
C HIS A 84 -13.11 5.13 7.36
N GLY A 85 -14.17 5.23 6.54
CA GLY A 85 -14.76 6.50 6.13
C GLY A 85 -13.82 7.35 5.29
N VAL A 86 -13.04 6.68 4.43
CA VAL A 86 -12.02 7.23 3.53
C VAL A 86 -12.24 6.79 2.10
#